data_AF-A0ABD7ZQB2-F1
#
_entry.id   AF-A0ABD7ZQB2-F1
#
_cell.length_a   1.000
_cell.length_b   1.000
_cell.length_c   1.000
_cell.angle_alpha   90.00
_cell.angle_beta   90.00
_cell.angle_gamma   90.00
#
_symmetry.space_group_name_H-M   'P 1'
#
loop_
_entity.id
_entity.type
_entity.pdbx_description
1 polymer ?
#
loop_
_entity_poly.entity_id
_entity_poly.type
_entity_poly.pdbx_seq_one_letter_code
_entity_poly.pdbx_strand_id
1 'polypeptide(L)'
;MEFNVGICNEINERIQGIKDESEKVNTIFAWLNEEFEWVQTDYVERTVEEILARRAGNCAEQAKVVEKVLTHIGIETRWILEINSHSENMERQNFSLNLIEKHGDFYSIFGWNHNDHRWLEYYNNNLKQWIPIDTAFGVLNINHWLEKRMSFTRESIPTTQQIIPFCIVALSAKRDVSEVLSNFYLIDQFDKFYNGMLSETTVWEEWKLVINKLTEVGIETYIGHSNLHKYQNEIKRFTNLYLKLKQEVLTNTVI
;
A
#
# COMPACT_ATOMS: atom_id res chain seq x y z
N MET A 1 -8.59 -20.84 -11.52
CA MET A 1 -8.11 -20.80 -12.91
C MET A 1 -6.60 -20.87 -12.90
N GLU A 2 -6.03 -21.88 -13.53
CA GLU A 2 -4.58 -22.03 -13.68
C GLU A 2 -4.10 -21.12 -14.82
N PHE A 3 -2.84 -20.68 -14.77
CA PHE A 3 -2.21 -19.98 -15.89
C PHE A 3 -2.20 -20.86 -17.15
N ASN A 4 -2.10 -20.24 -18.33
CA ASN A 4 -1.77 -20.99 -19.53
C ASN A 4 -0.35 -21.59 -19.41
N VAL A 5 -0.09 -22.68 -20.15
CA VAL A 5 1.16 -23.46 -20.06
C VAL A 5 2.41 -22.60 -20.33
N GLY A 6 2.32 -21.62 -21.23
CA GLY A 6 3.45 -20.74 -21.55
C GLY A 6 3.88 -19.89 -20.37
N ILE A 7 2.92 -19.25 -19.68
CA ILE A 7 3.16 -18.43 -18.49
C ILE A 7 3.66 -19.30 -17.33
N CYS A 8 3.08 -20.50 -17.14
CA CYS A 8 3.58 -21.46 -16.16
C CYS A 8 5.07 -21.78 -16.39
N ASN A 9 5.46 -22.06 -17.64
CA ASN A 9 6.84 -22.38 -17.96
C ASN A 9 7.77 -21.20 -17.69
N GLU A 10 7.39 -19.98 -18.10
CA GLU A 10 8.20 -18.78 -17.82
C GLU A 10 8.42 -18.57 -16.32
N ILE A 11 7.37 -18.69 -15.50
CA ILE A 11 7.49 -18.56 -14.04
C ILE A 11 8.42 -19.64 -13.48
N ASN A 12 8.23 -20.90 -13.87
CA ASN A 12 9.00 -22.03 -13.34
C ASN A 12 10.47 -22.02 -13.79
N GLU A 13 10.77 -21.57 -15.01
CA GLU A 13 12.13 -21.39 -15.51
C GLU A 13 12.90 -20.35 -14.67
N ARG A 14 12.24 -19.24 -14.31
CA ARG A 14 12.86 -18.17 -13.49
C ARG A 14 13.25 -18.64 -12.09
N ILE A 15 12.49 -19.54 -11.49
CA ILE A 15 12.75 -20.05 -10.13
C ILE A 15 13.41 -21.42 -10.12
N GLN A 16 13.85 -21.92 -11.28
CA GLN A 16 14.42 -23.26 -11.40
C GLN A 16 15.67 -23.39 -10.53
N GLY A 17 15.67 -24.40 -9.65
CA GLY A 17 16.80 -24.68 -8.75
C GLY A 17 16.84 -23.81 -7.48
N ILE A 18 16.01 -22.77 -7.38
CA ILE A 18 15.89 -21.94 -6.18
C ILE A 18 15.10 -22.70 -5.11
N LYS A 19 15.71 -22.91 -3.95
CA LYS A 19 15.06 -23.61 -2.81
C LYS A 19 14.53 -22.65 -1.76
N ASP A 20 15.22 -21.53 -1.52
CA ASP A 20 14.79 -20.55 -0.54
C ASP A 20 13.56 -19.79 -1.03
N GLU A 21 12.56 -19.67 -0.17
CA GLU A 21 11.29 -19.01 -0.49
C GLU A 21 11.48 -17.51 -0.73
N SER A 22 12.35 -16.87 0.05
CA SER A 22 12.62 -15.42 -0.07
C SER A 22 13.36 -15.12 -1.36
N GLU A 23 14.31 -15.99 -1.76
CA GLU A 23 15.00 -15.88 -3.05
C GLU A 23 14.02 -16.06 -4.23
N LYS A 24 13.06 -17.01 -4.15
CA LYS A 24 12.01 -17.13 -5.18
C LYS A 24 11.19 -15.86 -5.32
N VAL A 25 10.71 -15.32 -4.19
CA VAL A 25 9.91 -14.09 -4.19
C VAL A 25 10.72 -12.93 -4.74
N ASN A 26 11.98 -12.79 -4.34
CA ASN A 26 12.84 -11.72 -4.84
C ASN A 26 13.06 -11.81 -6.35
N THR A 27 13.30 -13.01 -6.89
CA THR A 27 13.44 -13.20 -8.35
C THR A 27 12.17 -12.85 -9.11
N ILE A 28 11.00 -13.26 -8.60
CA ILE A 28 9.71 -12.91 -9.21
C ILE A 28 9.44 -11.41 -9.10
N PHE A 29 9.69 -10.82 -7.93
CA PHE A 29 9.51 -9.40 -7.70
C PHE A 29 10.39 -8.57 -8.64
N ALA A 30 11.68 -8.89 -8.76
CA ALA A 30 12.59 -8.19 -9.66
C ALA A 30 12.10 -8.27 -11.12
N TRP A 31 11.72 -9.45 -11.57
CA TRP A 31 11.17 -9.63 -12.92
C TRP A 31 9.93 -8.76 -13.17
N LEU A 32 8.93 -8.83 -12.28
CA LEU A 32 7.69 -8.07 -12.47
C LEU A 32 7.93 -6.56 -12.35
N ASN A 33 8.77 -6.13 -11.41
CA ASN A 33 9.09 -4.72 -11.19
C ASN A 33 9.91 -4.10 -12.35
N GLU A 34 10.75 -4.89 -13.03
CA GLU A 34 11.53 -4.42 -14.18
C GLU A 34 10.71 -4.39 -15.48
N GLU A 35 9.82 -5.37 -15.66
CA GLU A 35 9.07 -5.52 -16.92
C GLU A 35 7.77 -4.72 -16.95
N PHE A 36 7.18 -4.39 -15.80
CA PHE A 36 5.88 -3.73 -15.76
C PHE A 36 5.97 -2.20 -15.73
N GLU A 37 5.27 -1.57 -16.66
CA GLU A 37 5.03 -0.13 -16.62
C GLU A 37 3.79 0.20 -15.76
N TRP A 38 3.93 1.20 -14.88
CA TRP A 38 2.77 1.73 -14.18
C TRP A 38 1.92 2.60 -15.13
N VAL A 39 0.61 2.35 -15.16
CA VAL A 39 -0.35 3.15 -15.94
C VAL A 39 -1.53 3.59 -15.08
N GLN A 40 -2.15 4.72 -15.45
CA GLN A 40 -3.34 5.22 -14.77
C GLN A 40 -4.54 4.28 -14.98
N THR A 41 -5.42 4.23 -13.97
CA THR A 41 -6.66 3.45 -14.02
C THR A 41 -7.57 3.92 -15.16
N ASP A 42 -7.95 2.99 -16.03
CA ASP A 42 -8.90 3.21 -17.13
C ASP A 42 -10.25 2.49 -16.93
N TYR A 43 -10.43 1.83 -15.78
CA TYR A 43 -11.63 1.09 -15.38
C TYR A 43 -12.03 -0.06 -16.31
N VAL A 44 -11.09 -0.53 -17.14
CA VAL A 44 -11.27 -1.74 -17.95
C VAL A 44 -10.94 -2.96 -17.08
N GLU A 45 -11.88 -3.90 -16.97
CA GLU A 45 -11.61 -5.18 -16.32
C GLU A 45 -10.76 -6.05 -17.24
N ARG A 46 -9.57 -6.41 -16.75
CA ARG A 46 -8.62 -7.29 -17.43
C ARG A 46 -8.34 -8.54 -16.63
N THR A 47 -8.12 -9.64 -17.35
CA THR A 47 -7.58 -10.89 -16.82
C THR A 47 -6.10 -10.75 -16.49
N VAL A 48 -5.57 -11.66 -15.66
CA VAL A 48 -4.15 -11.64 -15.29
C VAL A 48 -3.27 -11.85 -16.53
N GLU A 49 -3.69 -12.71 -17.45
CA GLU A 49 -3.01 -13.00 -18.70
C GLU A 49 -2.93 -11.78 -19.62
N GLU A 50 -4.00 -11.00 -19.72
CA GLU A 50 -4.01 -9.74 -20.47
C GLU A 50 -3.07 -8.71 -19.86
N ILE A 51 -3.04 -8.60 -18.53
CA ILE A 51 -2.14 -7.67 -17.84
C ILE A 51 -0.68 -8.10 -18.04
N LEU A 52 -0.36 -9.39 -17.91
CA LEU A 52 0.97 -9.95 -18.19
C LEU A 52 1.42 -9.72 -19.63
N ALA A 53 0.52 -9.92 -20.60
CA ALA A 53 0.83 -9.69 -22.01
C ALA A 53 1.08 -8.21 -22.31
N ARG A 54 0.33 -7.30 -21.67
CA ARG A 54 0.51 -5.86 -21.79
C ARG A 54 1.78 -5.37 -21.10
N ARG A 55 2.24 -6.06 -20.05
CA ARG A 55 3.32 -5.62 -19.15
C ARG A 55 3.08 -4.21 -18.61
N ALA A 56 1.82 -3.88 -18.35
CA ALA A 56 1.45 -2.61 -17.76
C ALA A 56 0.16 -2.73 -16.97
N GLY A 57 0.07 -2.00 -15.87
CA GLY A 57 -1.14 -1.90 -15.08
C GLY A 57 -1.06 -0.88 -13.96
N ASN A 58 -2.21 -0.49 -13.43
CA ASN A 58 -2.27 0.28 -12.19
C ASN A 58 -1.88 -0.59 -10.97
N CYS A 59 -1.90 -0.04 -9.77
CA CYS A 59 -1.54 -0.78 -8.55
C CYS A 59 -2.37 -2.04 -8.31
N ALA A 60 -3.68 -2.00 -8.57
CA ALA A 60 -4.55 -3.15 -8.38
C ALA A 60 -4.31 -4.24 -9.44
N GLU A 61 -4.09 -3.86 -10.71
CA GLU A 61 -3.77 -4.81 -11.78
C GLU A 61 -2.42 -5.49 -11.53
N GLN A 62 -1.40 -4.73 -11.12
CA GLN A 62 -0.10 -5.30 -10.77
C GLN A 62 -0.19 -6.24 -9.56
N ALA A 63 -0.90 -5.84 -8.49
CA ALA A 63 -1.13 -6.70 -7.34
C ALA A 63 -1.87 -8.00 -7.72
N LYS A 64 -2.87 -7.95 -8.62
CA LYS A 64 -3.54 -9.16 -9.15
C LYS A 64 -2.54 -10.12 -9.82
N VAL A 65 -1.59 -9.59 -10.60
CA VAL A 65 -0.54 -10.38 -11.23
C VAL A 65 0.38 -11.01 -10.18
N VAL A 66 0.88 -10.22 -9.23
CA VAL A 66 1.76 -10.72 -8.16
C VAL A 66 1.08 -11.82 -7.35
N GLU A 67 -0.17 -11.63 -6.91
CA GLU A 67 -0.95 -12.64 -6.19
C GLU A 67 -0.99 -13.94 -6.98
N LYS A 68 -1.30 -13.84 -8.27
CA LYS A 68 -1.44 -15.01 -9.13
C LYS A 68 -0.14 -15.77 -9.33
N VAL A 69 0.95 -15.06 -9.57
CA VAL A 69 2.29 -15.64 -9.74
C VAL A 69 2.76 -16.29 -8.44
N LEU A 70 2.63 -15.61 -7.30
CA LEU A 70 3.03 -16.17 -6.00
C LEU A 70 2.19 -17.39 -5.61
N THR A 71 0.88 -17.33 -5.83
CA THR A 71 -0.02 -18.47 -5.60
C THR A 71 0.37 -19.68 -6.46
N HIS A 72 0.75 -19.46 -7.72
CA HIS A 72 1.19 -20.55 -8.62
C HIS A 72 2.41 -21.31 -8.07
N ILE A 73 3.33 -20.62 -7.41
CA ILE A 73 4.54 -21.21 -6.83
C ILE A 73 4.35 -21.63 -5.36
N GLY A 74 3.11 -21.66 -4.87
CA GLY A 74 2.74 -22.14 -3.55
C GLY A 74 2.96 -21.15 -2.41
N ILE A 75 3.08 -19.85 -2.72
CA ILE A 75 3.28 -18.80 -1.72
C ILE A 75 1.93 -18.14 -1.40
N GLU A 76 1.59 -18.13 -0.13
CA GLU A 76 0.35 -17.52 0.36
C GLU A 76 0.47 -15.99 0.32
N THR A 77 -0.60 -15.33 -0.10
CA THR A 77 -0.69 -13.86 -0.17
C THR A 77 -1.98 -13.36 0.44
N ARG A 78 -1.96 -12.12 0.93
CA ARG A 78 -3.17 -11.38 1.33
C ARG A 78 -3.17 -9.98 0.75
N TRP A 79 -4.35 -9.49 0.41
CA TRP A 79 -4.54 -8.15 -0.11
C TRP A 79 -4.48 -7.11 0.98
N ILE A 80 -3.84 -5.99 0.68
CA ILE A 80 -3.78 -4.83 1.55
C ILE A 80 -4.54 -3.67 0.91
N LEU A 81 -5.49 -3.14 1.67
CA LEU A 81 -6.09 -1.83 1.43
C LEU A 81 -5.28 -0.79 2.18
N GLU A 82 -4.86 0.23 1.45
CA GLU A 82 -4.21 1.39 2.02
C GLU A 82 -4.95 2.67 1.59
N ILE A 83 -5.22 3.56 2.53
CA ILE A 83 -5.73 4.90 2.26
C ILE A 83 -4.68 5.93 2.67
N ASN A 84 -4.45 6.88 1.78
CA ASN A 84 -3.38 7.84 1.86
C ASN A 84 -3.90 9.26 1.89
N SER A 85 -3.25 10.13 2.67
CA SER A 85 -3.27 11.56 2.37
C SER A 85 -2.52 11.81 1.07
N HIS A 86 -2.96 12.79 0.30
CA HIS A 86 -2.37 13.14 -0.99
C HIS A 86 -2.58 14.63 -1.27
N SER A 87 -1.76 15.18 -2.16
CA SER A 87 -1.90 16.55 -2.65
C SER A 87 -3.32 16.87 -3.09
N GLU A 88 -3.71 18.12 -2.83
CA GLU A 88 -5.04 18.65 -3.09
C GLU A 88 -5.36 18.56 -4.60
N ASN A 89 -6.45 17.87 -4.96
CA ASN A 89 -6.89 17.68 -6.34
C ASN A 89 -8.42 17.73 -6.44
N MET A 90 -8.93 18.77 -7.10
CA MET A 90 -10.38 18.98 -7.25
C MET A 90 -11.01 18.09 -8.32
N GLU A 91 -10.26 17.69 -9.35
CA GLU A 91 -10.74 16.74 -10.35
C GLU A 91 -11.03 15.38 -9.70
N ARG A 92 -10.13 14.90 -8.82
CA ARG A 92 -10.34 13.67 -8.04
C ARG A 92 -11.56 13.78 -7.12
N GLN A 93 -11.77 14.92 -6.47
CA GLN A 93 -12.96 15.17 -5.66
C GLN A 93 -14.24 15.08 -6.49
N ASN A 94 -14.31 15.79 -7.61
CA ASN A 94 -15.49 15.81 -8.48
C ASN A 94 -15.76 14.44 -9.11
N PHE A 95 -14.70 13.75 -9.51
CA PHE A 95 -14.80 12.39 -10.03
C PHE A 95 -15.35 11.42 -8.98
N SER A 96 -14.85 11.48 -7.73
CA SER A 96 -15.37 10.68 -6.62
C SER A 96 -16.85 10.96 -6.34
N LEU A 97 -17.28 12.22 -6.34
CA LEU A 97 -18.69 12.58 -6.13
C LEU A 97 -19.62 11.90 -7.15
N ASN A 98 -19.21 11.85 -8.43
CA ASN A 98 -19.96 11.13 -9.47
C ASN A 98 -20.03 9.62 -9.20
N LEU A 99 -18.98 9.01 -8.65
CA LEU A 99 -18.97 7.59 -8.32
C LEU A 99 -19.79 7.29 -7.07
N ILE A 100 -19.78 8.17 -6.07
CA ILE A 100 -20.62 8.05 -4.86
C ILE A 100 -22.10 8.05 -5.24
N GLU A 101 -22.52 8.98 -6.10
CA GLU A 101 -23.91 9.05 -6.56
C GLU A 101 -24.36 7.78 -7.27
N LYS A 102 -23.46 7.14 -8.05
CA LYS A 102 -23.77 5.96 -8.85
C LYS A 102 -23.63 4.63 -8.13
N HIS A 103 -22.69 4.55 -7.19
CA HIS A 103 -22.21 3.27 -6.67
C HIS A 103 -22.04 3.26 -5.14
N GLY A 104 -22.33 4.35 -4.44
CA GLY A 104 -22.37 4.43 -2.98
C GLY A 104 -21.08 4.95 -2.32
N ASP A 105 -21.16 5.11 -1.01
CA ASP A 105 -20.18 5.84 -0.20
C ASP A 105 -18.77 5.23 -0.17
N PHE A 106 -18.60 3.96 -0.57
CA PHE A 106 -17.27 3.33 -0.76
C PHE A 106 -16.35 4.22 -1.61
N TYR A 107 -16.86 4.85 -2.66
CA TYR A 107 -16.05 5.67 -3.56
C TYR A 107 -15.58 6.99 -2.97
N SER A 108 -15.99 7.31 -1.73
CA SER A 108 -15.41 8.43 -0.99
C SER A 108 -13.98 8.17 -0.50
N ILE A 109 -13.43 6.94 -0.65
CA ILE A 109 -11.99 6.69 -0.48
C ILE A 109 -11.10 7.51 -1.44
N PHE A 110 -11.69 8.04 -2.51
CA PHE A 110 -11.09 9.02 -3.41
C PHE A 110 -11.58 10.41 -3.01
N GLY A 111 -10.71 11.42 -2.91
CA GLY A 111 -11.21 12.77 -2.62
C GLY A 111 -10.16 13.85 -2.74
N TRP A 112 -10.52 15.05 -2.30
CA TRP A 112 -9.71 16.26 -2.48
C TRP A 112 -8.26 16.09 -2.03
N ASN A 113 -8.03 15.59 -0.82
CA ASN A 113 -6.70 15.45 -0.22
C ASN A 113 -6.35 14.00 0.17
N HIS A 114 -6.99 13.03 -0.48
CA HIS A 114 -6.76 11.61 -0.20
C HIS A 114 -7.04 10.74 -1.42
N ASN A 115 -6.41 9.58 -1.43
CA ASN A 115 -6.55 8.55 -2.44
C ASN A 115 -6.29 7.18 -1.82
N ASP A 116 -6.65 6.11 -2.51
CA ASP A 116 -6.31 4.76 -2.08
C ASP A 116 -5.10 4.18 -2.83
N HIS A 117 -4.62 3.06 -2.32
CA HIS A 117 -3.63 2.20 -2.93
C HIS A 117 -3.93 0.75 -2.58
N ARG A 118 -3.48 -0.19 -3.43
CA ARG A 118 -3.61 -1.63 -3.21
C ARG A 118 -2.28 -2.31 -3.45
N TRP A 119 -1.92 -3.19 -2.54
CA TRP A 119 -0.70 -3.99 -2.60
C TRP A 119 -0.90 -5.30 -1.83
N LEU A 120 0.13 -6.14 -1.69
CA LEU A 120 0.02 -7.46 -1.06
C LEU A 120 1.03 -7.64 0.08
N GLU A 121 0.69 -8.51 1.02
CA GLU A 121 1.70 -9.21 1.80
C GLU A 121 1.78 -10.67 1.34
N TYR A 122 2.99 -11.24 1.35
CA TYR A 122 3.18 -12.67 1.21
C TYR A 122 3.59 -13.28 2.55
N TYR A 123 3.14 -14.50 2.83
CA TYR A 123 3.53 -15.19 4.05
C TYR A 123 4.84 -15.93 3.83
N ASN A 124 5.86 -15.59 4.61
CA ASN A 124 7.13 -16.31 4.60
C ASN A 124 7.10 -17.46 5.62
N ASN A 125 7.15 -18.69 5.15
CA ASN A 125 7.02 -19.89 5.99
C ASN A 125 8.22 -20.11 6.93
N ASN A 126 9.41 -19.66 6.54
CA ASN A 126 10.63 -19.80 7.34
C ASN A 126 10.64 -18.78 8.48
N LEU A 127 10.22 -17.55 8.18
CA LEU A 127 10.19 -16.43 9.12
C LEU A 127 8.88 -16.35 9.93
N LYS A 128 7.85 -17.11 9.53
CA LYS A 128 6.52 -17.14 10.14
C LYS A 128 5.86 -15.76 10.21
N GLN A 129 6.03 -14.96 9.17
CA GLN A 129 5.56 -13.57 9.12
C GLN A 129 5.02 -13.20 7.75
N TRP A 130 4.09 -12.24 7.75
CA TRP A 130 3.66 -11.53 6.55
C TRP A 130 4.72 -10.49 6.17
N ILE A 131 5.03 -10.40 4.88
CA ILE A 131 6.07 -9.52 4.34
C ILE A 131 5.47 -8.70 3.20
N PRO A 132 5.63 -7.36 3.19
CA PRO A 132 5.06 -6.53 2.15
C PRO A 132 5.74 -6.74 0.79
N ILE A 133 4.93 -6.72 -0.26
CA ILE A 133 5.33 -6.75 -1.66
C ILE A 133 4.39 -5.86 -2.48
N ASP A 134 4.98 -4.89 -3.18
CA ASP A 134 4.28 -3.89 -3.97
C ASP A 134 5.14 -3.47 -5.16
N THR A 135 4.84 -4.03 -6.34
CA THR A 135 5.56 -3.72 -7.58
C THR A 135 5.21 -2.34 -8.13
N ALA A 136 4.07 -1.74 -7.74
CA ALA A 136 3.69 -0.42 -8.24
C ALA A 136 4.62 0.69 -7.69
N PHE A 137 5.22 0.45 -6.52
CA PHE A 137 6.21 1.34 -5.91
C PHE A 137 7.60 0.72 -5.72
N GLY A 138 7.84 -0.47 -6.30
CA GLY A 138 9.11 -1.17 -6.16
C GLY A 138 9.49 -1.46 -4.70
N VAL A 139 8.52 -1.88 -3.90
CA VAL A 139 8.70 -2.23 -2.49
C VAL A 139 8.66 -3.75 -2.31
N LEU A 140 9.67 -4.27 -1.63
CA LEU A 140 9.74 -5.63 -1.14
C LEU A 140 10.34 -5.58 0.25
N ASN A 141 9.71 -6.20 1.25
CA ASN A 141 10.09 -6.19 2.67
C ASN A 141 9.75 -4.90 3.44
N ILE A 142 9.67 -5.05 4.78
CA ILE A 142 9.21 -3.99 5.68
C ILE A 142 10.14 -2.77 5.72
N ASN A 143 11.45 -2.97 5.65
CA ASN A 143 12.41 -1.85 5.68
C ASN A 143 12.31 -1.02 4.40
N HIS A 144 12.23 -1.67 3.23
CA HIS A 144 11.99 -0.93 1.97
C HIS A 144 10.63 -0.25 1.97
N TRP A 145 9.60 -0.88 2.54
CA TRP A 145 8.29 -0.23 2.67
C TRP A 145 8.39 1.05 3.50
N LEU A 146 9.04 0.99 4.68
CA LEU A 146 9.23 2.16 5.54
C LEU A 146 10.09 3.23 4.86
N GLU A 147 11.17 2.82 4.21
CA GLU A 147 12.04 3.72 3.45
C GLU A 147 11.29 4.46 2.35
N LYS A 148 10.51 3.75 1.52
CA LYS A 148 9.79 4.34 0.39
C LYS A 148 8.53 5.08 0.83
N ARG A 149 7.72 4.52 1.73
CA ARG A 149 6.36 4.98 2.05
C ARG A 149 6.28 5.92 3.25
N MET A 150 7.24 5.89 4.17
CA MET A 150 7.16 6.62 5.44
C MET A 150 8.37 7.48 5.77
N SER A 151 9.54 7.21 5.18
CA SER A 151 10.75 7.88 5.61
C SER A 151 10.79 9.36 5.22
N PHE A 152 11.60 10.11 5.94
CA PHE A 152 11.87 11.51 5.71
C PHE A 152 12.94 11.79 4.65
N THR A 153 13.47 10.74 4.00
CA THR A 153 14.51 10.87 2.97
C THR A 153 14.01 11.66 1.77
N ARG A 154 14.95 12.18 0.96
CA ARG A 154 14.60 12.97 -0.24
C ARG A 154 13.93 12.15 -1.33
N GLU A 155 14.22 10.85 -1.37
CA GLU A 155 13.73 9.92 -2.40
C GLU A 155 12.44 9.21 -1.99
N SER A 156 11.97 9.41 -0.76
CA SER A 156 10.72 8.81 -0.29
C SER A 156 9.51 9.40 -1.00
N ILE A 157 8.45 8.60 -1.10
CA ILE A 157 7.17 8.98 -1.69
C ILE A 157 6.51 10.12 -0.91
N PRO A 158 6.51 10.16 0.44
CA PRO A 158 6.07 11.33 1.18
C PRO A 158 6.77 12.63 0.78
N THR A 159 8.07 12.58 0.48
CA THR A 159 8.83 13.79 0.10
C THR A 159 8.61 14.16 -1.37
N THR A 160 8.59 13.18 -2.28
CA THR A 160 8.53 13.42 -3.73
C THR A 160 7.12 13.63 -4.27
N GLN A 161 6.12 12.95 -3.68
CA GLN A 161 4.74 12.93 -4.18
C GLN A 161 3.71 13.40 -3.13
N GLN A 162 4.15 13.64 -1.88
CA GLN A 162 3.26 14.03 -0.76
C GLN A 162 2.13 13.01 -0.52
N ILE A 163 2.44 11.73 -0.71
CA ILE A 163 1.53 10.62 -0.41
C ILE A 163 1.98 9.99 0.90
N ILE A 164 1.09 9.96 1.90
CA ILE A 164 1.39 9.42 3.24
C ILE A 164 0.23 8.52 3.68
N PRO A 165 0.47 7.24 3.98
CA PRO A 165 -0.58 6.31 4.41
C PRO A 165 -1.08 6.59 5.83
N PHE A 166 -2.39 6.50 6.04
CA PHE A 166 -3.01 6.66 7.37
C PHE A 166 -3.94 5.52 7.78
N CYS A 167 -4.36 4.68 6.83
CA CYS A 167 -5.18 3.50 7.09
C CYS A 167 -4.60 2.32 6.29
N ILE A 168 -4.23 1.23 6.97
CA ILE A 168 -3.70 0.01 6.36
C ILE A 168 -4.44 -1.17 6.97
N VAL A 169 -5.08 -1.98 6.14
CA VAL A 169 -5.81 -3.18 6.57
C VAL A 169 -5.57 -4.34 5.62
N ALA A 170 -5.44 -5.54 6.18
CA ALA A 170 -5.48 -6.76 5.39
C ALA A 170 -6.92 -7.15 5.09
N LEU A 171 -7.11 -7.69 3.90
CA LEU A 171 -8.39 -8.18 3.41
C LEU A 171 -8.36 -9.70 3.34
N SER A 172 -9.47 -10.31 3.76
CA SER A 172 -9.74 -11.74 3.53
C SER A 172 -10.00 -12.04 2.05
N ALA A 173 -10.06 -13.32 1.70
CA ALA A 173 -10.44 -13.76 0.34
C ALA A 173 -11.84 -13.25 -0.09
N LYS A 174 -12.74 -12.96 0.87
CA LYS A 174 -14.06 -12.38 0.61
C LYS A 174 -14.05 -10.84 0.49
N ARG A 175 -12.87 -10.23 0.60
CA ARG A 175 -12.64 -8.78 0.66
C ARG A 175 -13.19 -8.09 1.90
N ASP A 176 -13.57 -8.86 2.92
CA ASP A 176 -13.83 -8.30 4.26
C ASP A 176 -12.50 -7.96 4.94
N VAL A 177 -12.50 -6.93 5.79
CA VAL A 177 -11.34 -6.58 6.64
C VAL A 177 -11.02 -7.75 7.57
N SER A 178 -9.85 -8.36 7.40
CA SER A 178 -9.40 -9.48 8.22
C SER A 178 -8.50 -9.04 9.37
N GLU A 179 -7.72 -7.98 9.17
CA GLU A 179 -6.79 -7.48 10.18
C GLU A 179 -6.55 -5.98 9.99
N VAL A 180 -6.47 -5.23 11.09
CA VAL A 180 -6.13 -3.81 11.09
C VAL A 180 -4.63 -3.65 11.34
N LEU A 181 -3.91 -3.11 10.36
CA LEU A 181 -2.45 -3.08 10.32
C LEU A 181 -1.87 -1.67 10.50
N SER A 182 -2.71 -0.63 10.56
CA SER A 182 -2.25 0.76 10.71
C SER A 182 -1.28 0.96 11.87
N ASN A 183 -1.56 0.40 13.05
CA ASN A 183 -0.68 0.57 14.21
C ASN A 183 0.66 -0.15 14.00
N PHE A 184 0.63 -1.36 13.45
CA PHE A 184 1.85 -2.11 13.14
C PHE A 184 2.76 -1.31 12.20
N TYR A 185 2.26 -0.83 11.05
CA TYR A 185 3.07 -0.11 10.06
C TYR A 185 3.42 1.32 10.46
N LEU A 186 2.43 2.10 10.93
CA LEU A 186 2.49 3.56 11.04
C LEU A 186 2.89 4.04 12.44
N ILE A 187 2.91 3.14 13.43
CA ILE A 187 3.32 3.44 14.81
C ILE A 187 4.52 2.57 15.16
N ASP A 188 4.34 1.26 15.25
CA ASP A 188 5.36 0.36 15.83
C ASP A 188 6.58 0.23 14.93
N GLN A 189 6.39 -0.14 13.66
CA GLN A 189 7.49 -0.29 12.71
C GLN A 189 8.10 1.07 12.34
N PHE A 190 7.29 2.13 12.25
CA PHE A 190 7.78 3.46 11.93
C PHE A 190 8.72 4.01 13.01
N ASP A 191 8.33 3.90 14.28
CA ASP A 191 9.19 4.32 15.39
C ASP A 191 10.44 3.44 15.50
N LYS A 192 10.28 2.11 15.33
CA LYS A 192 11.42 1.18 15.29
C LYS A 192 12.42 1.52 14.18
N PHE A 193 11.95 1.92 12.99
CA PHE A 193 12.82 2.31 11.86
C PHE A 193 13.65 3.56 12.18
N TYR A 194 13.11 4.44 13.01
CA TYR A 194 13.82 5.61 13.56
C TYR A 194 14.43 5.36 14.94
N ASN A 195 14.63 4.09 15.33
CA ASN A 195 15.23 3.69 16.61
C ASN A 195 14.59 4.33 17.85
N GLY A 196 13.28 4.54 17.85
CA GLY A 196 12.55 5.12 18.98
C GLY A 196 12.44 6.64 18.97
N MET A 197 13.12 7.34 18.05
CA MET A 197 13.17 8.81 18.03
C MET A 197 11.80 9.46 17.75
N LEU A 198 10.87 8.76 17.08
CA LEU A 198 9.54 9.34 16.83
C LEU A 198 8.73 9.41 18.12
N SER A 199 8.85 8.39 18.96
CA SER A 199 8.16 8.33 20.24
C SER A 199 8.56 9.42 21.25
N GLU A 200 9.72 10.04 21.04
CA GLU A 200 10.23 11.14 21.85
C GLU A 200 9.75 12.52 21.37
N THR A 201 9.12 12.60 20.19
CA THR A 201 8.62 13.88 19.63
C THR A 201 7.40 14.39 20.39
N THR A 202 7.19 15.71 20.34
CA THR A 202 6.08 16.36 21.06
C THR A 202 4.71 16.02 20.46
N VAL A 203 4.67 15.59 19.20
CA VAL A 203 3.46 15.31 18.44
C VAL A 203 3.12 13.81 18.35
N TRP A 204 3.92 12.91 18.95
CA TRP A 204 3.74 11.47 18.79
C TRP A 204 2.40 10.95 19.30
N GLU A 205 1.96 11.37 20.49
CA GLU A 205 0.67 10.94 21.02
C GLU A 205 -0.50 11.41 20.13
N GLU A 206 -0.39 12.62 19.59
CA GLU A 206 -1.38 13.15 18.65
C GLU A 206 -1.38 12.36 17.33
N TRP A 207 -0.21 11.99 16.81
CA TRP A 207 -0.03 11.14 15.64
C TRP A 207 -0.77 9.81 15.79
N LYS A 208 -0.56 9.10 16.90
CA LYS A 208 -1.24 7.82 17.19
C LYS A 208 -2.75 7.98 17.27
N LEU A 209 -3.25 9.03 17.94
CA LEU A 209 -4.69 9.29 18.06
C LEU A 209 -5.33 9.56 16.69
N VAL A 210 -4.68 10.35 15.84
CA VAL A 210 -5.19 10.68 14.52
C VAL A 210 -5.17 9.46 13.58
N ILE A 211 -4.12 8.62 13.63
CA ILE A 211 -4.07 7.36 12.88
C ILE A 211 -5.23 6.44 13.27
N ASN A 212 -5.45 6.22 14.58
CA ASN A 212 -6.54 5.35 15.04
C ASN A 212 -7.89 5.87 14.55
N LYS A 213 -8.17 7.18 14.70
CA LYS A 213 -9.40 7.80 14.21
C LYS A 213 -9.57 7.64 12.70
N LEU A 214 -8.54 7.94 11.92
CA LEU A 214 -8.62 7.84 10.46
C LEU A 214 -8.68 6.40 9.96
N THR A 215 -8.11 5.45 10.71
CA THR A 215 -8.21 4.01 10.43
C THR A 215 -9.65 3.53 10.62
N GLU A 216 -10.29 3.87 11.75
CA GLU A 216 -11.71 3.55 11.99
C GLU A 216 -12.60 4.10 10.87
N VAL A 217 -12.45 5.38 10.55
CA VAL A 217 -13.23 6.03 9.48
C VAL A 217 -12.92 5.41 8.12
N GLY A 218 -11.67 5.05 7.85
CA GLY A 218 -11.24 4.39 6.62
C GLY A 218 -11.88 3.02 6.44
N ILE A 219 -11.97 2.23 7.51
CA ILE A 219 -12.66 0.92 7.53
C ILE A 219 -14.15 1.11 7.29
N GLU A 220 -14.80 2.02 8.02
CA GLU A 220 -16.23 2.31 7.84
C GLU A 220 -16.55 2.81 6.42
N THR A 221 -15.63 3.57 5.82
CA THR A 221 -15.76 3.99 4.42
C THR A 221 -15.62 2.82 3.47
N TYR A 222 -14.64 1.95 3.70
CA TYR A 222 -14.39 0.78 2.85
C TYR A 222 -15.59 -0.18 2.82
N ILE A 223 -16.26 -0.39 3.95
CA ILE A 223 -17.48 -1.22 4.01
C ILE A 223 -18.76 -0.47 3.60
N GLY A 224 -18.66 0.80 3.21
CA GLY A 224 -19.76 1.60 2.67
C GLY A 224 -20.70 2.23 3.70
N HIS A 225 -20.26 2.36 4.97
CA HIS A 225 -21.06 2.94 6.07
C HIS A 225 -20.67 4.38 6.42
N SER A 226 -19.57 4.90 5.87
CA SER A 226 -19.11 6.27 6.09
C SER A 226 -18.68 6.94 4.79
N ASN A 227 -18.66 8.26 4.82
CA ASN A 227 -18.19 9.09 3.72
C ASN A 227 -16.94 9.86 4.16
N LEU A 228 -15.79 9.51 3.60
CA LEU A 228 -14.49 10.04 4.01
C LEU A 228 -14.30 11.52 3.64
N HIS A 229 -15.10 12.07 2.73
CA HIS A 229 -15.06 13.51 2.39
C HIS A 229 -15.41 14.40 3.58
N LYS A 230 -16.15 13.86 4.57
CA LYS A 230 -16.48 14.58 5.82
C LYS A 230 -15.26 14.80 6.73
N TYR A 231 -14.13 14.12 6.46
CA TYR A 231 -12.94 14.08 7.31
C TYR A 231 -11.71 14.70 6.64
N GLN A 232 -11.89 15.51 5.59
CA GLN A 232 -10.78 16.15 4.87
C GLN A 232 -9.92 17.04 5.79
N ASN A 233 -10.53 17.71 6.77
CA ASN A 233 -9.79 18.51 7.74
C ASN A 233 -8.89 17.65 8.65
N GLU A 234 -9.39 16.50 9.10
CA GLU A 234 -8.61 15.52 9.85
C GLU A 234 -7.46 14.95 9.02
N ILE A 235 -7.68 14.65 7.74
CA ILE A 235 -6.62 14.19 6.83
C ILE A 235 -5.55 15.27 6.65
N LYS A 236 -5.95 16.55 6.53
CA LYS A 236 -5.00 17.68 6.48
C LYS A 236 -4.22 17.83 7.79
N ARG A 237 -4.88 17.65 8.94
CA ARG A 237 -4.23 17.61 10.25
C ARG A 237 -3.20 16.47 10.32
N PHE A 238 -3.53 15.28 9.84
CA PHE A 238 -2.62 14.15 9.75
C PHE A 238 -1.36 14.48 8.93
N THR A 239 -1.52 15.04 7.73
CA THR A 239 -0.38 15.46 6.90
C THR A 239 0.52 16.48 7.63
N ASN A 240 -0.08 17.43 8.34
CA ASN A 240 0.69 18.41 9.12
C ASN A 240 1.45 17.77 10.29
N LEU A 241 0.89 16.74 10.93
CA LEU A 241 1.59 15.99 11.99
C LEU A 241 2.80 15.24 11.44
N TYR A 242 2.67 14.60 10.27
CA TYR A 242 3.81 13.96 9.60
C TYR A 242 4.94 14.97 9.33
N LEU A 243 4.61 16.17 8.85
CA LEU A 243 5.61 17.21 8.59
C LEU A 243 6.29 17.71 9.87
N LYS A 244 5.56 17.78 10.99
CA LYS A 244 6.14 18.11 12.30
C LYS A 244 7.05 17.01 12.84
N LEU A 245 6.65 15.74 12.73
CA LEU A 245 7.51 14.59 13.06
C LEU A 245 8.84 14.67 12.30
N LYS A 246 8.75 14.88 10.97
CA LYS A 246 9.93 15.08 10.12
C LYS A 246 10.82 16.20 10.63
N GLN A 247 10.24 17.35 10.96
CA GLN A 247 10.99 18.51 11.44
C GLN A 247 11.72 18.22 12.77
N GLU A 248 11.02 17.66 13.76
CA GLU A 248 11.60 17.37 15.08
C GLU A 248 12.74 16.34 15.00
N VAL A 249 12.52 15.25 14.25
CA VAL A 249 13.54 14.19 14.07
C VAL A 249 14.77 14.73 13.35
N LEU A 250 14.58 15.46 12.24
CA LEU A 250 15.71 16.04 11.51
C LEU A 250 16.45 17.10 12.32
N THR A 251 15.77 17.82 13.22
CA THR A 251 16.43 18.79 14.11
C THR A 251 17.25 18.08 15.19
N ASN A 252 16.73 16.99 15.77
CA ASN A 252 17.41 16.20 16.79
C ASN A 252 18.59 15.37 16.26
N THR A 253 18.69 15.18 14.95
CA THR A 253 19.79 14.42 14.32
C THR A 253 21.01 15.29 13.96
N VAL A 254 20.91 16.63 14.04
CA VAL A 254 22.01 17.58 13.71
C VAL A 254 22.77 18.02 14.98
N ILE A 255 23.01 17.09 15.92
CA ILE A 255 23.82 17.34 17.13
C ILE A 255 25.13 16.55 17.03
#